data_AF-A0A526RXH4-F1
#
_entry.id   AF-A0A526RXH4-F1
#
_cell.length_a   1.000
_cell.length_b   1.000
_cell.length_c   1.000
_cell.angle_alpha   90.00
_cell.angle_beta   90.00
_cell.angle_gamma   90.00
#
_symmetry.space_group_name_H-M   'P 1'
#
loop_
_entity.id
_entity.type
_entity.pdbx_description
1 polymer ?
#
loop_
_entity_poly.entity_id
_entity_poly.type
_entity_poly.pdbx_seq_one_letter_code
_entity_poly.pdbx_strand_id
1 'polypeptide(L)'
;MPRAGGVYSAPPGTKGTPNTTIESAKYNALVDDLVADANAARPVTSGGSGSSTAVGAADNFNAAGADMASAATVNLANTTGTLVNITGTVTIT
;
A
#
# COMPACT_ATOMS: atom_id res chain seq x y z
N MET A 1 -11.51 12.85 -14.57
CA MET A 1 -10.47 11.81 -14.46
C MET A 1 -11.15 10.47 -14.14
N PRO A 2 -10.57 9.30 -14.46
CA PRO A 2 -11.24 7.99 -14.34
C PRO A 2 -11.57 7.56 -12.90
N ARG A 3 -11.18 8.35 -11.90
CA ARG A 3 -11.51 8.12 -10.49
C ARG A 3 -12.33 9.29 -9.95
N ALA A 4 -13.43 8.97 -9.28
CA ALA A 4 -14.25 9.91 -8.52
C ALA A 4 -14.50 9.32 -7.12
N GLY A 5 -14.14 10.06 -6.07
CA GLY A 5 -14.27 9.56 -4.69
C GLY A 5 -13.46 8.28 -4.40
N GLY A 6 -12.34 8.07 -5.11
CA GLY A 6 -11.50 6.87 -4.97
C GLY A 6 -11.92 5.68 -5.84
N VAL A 7 -13.17 5.63 -6.29
CA VAL A 7 -13.69 4.57 -7.15
C VAL A 7 -13.28 4.82 -8.61
N TYR A 8 -12.69 3.82 -9.23
CA TYR A 8 -12.37 3.80 -10.66
C TYR A 8 -13.59 3.43 -11.49
N SER A 9 -13.79 4.17 -12.58
CA SER A 9 -14.70 3.83 -13.67
C SER A 9 -13.92 3.89 -14.98
N ALA A 10 -14.11 2.90 -15.85
CA ALA A 10 -13.58 2.97 -17.21
C ALA A 10 -14.07 4.27 -17.90
N PRO A 11 -13.22 5.02 -18.59
CA PRO A 11 -13.65 6.20 -19.34
C PRO A 11 -14.83 5.89 -20.29
N PRO A 12 -15.74 6.86 -20.50
CA PRO A 12 -16.80 6.70 -21.48
C PRO A 12 -16.22 6.33 -22.86
N GLY A 13 -16.85 5.39 -23.55
CA GLY A 13 -16.40 4.91 -24.86
C GLY A 13 -15.28 3.86 -24.82
N THR A 14 -14.81 3.43 -23.65
CA THR A 14 -13.82 2.35 -23.56
C THR A 14 -14.37 1.02 -24.08
N LYS A 15 -15.64 0.68 -23.83
CA LYS A 15 -16.24 -0.59 -24.25
C LYS A 15 -16.36 -0.68 -25.78
N GLY A 16 -15.99 -1.83 -26.34
CA GLY A 16 -16.16 -2.14 -27.76
C GLY A 16 -17.62 -2.42 -28.11
N THR A 17 -18.01 -2.02 -29.31
CA THR A 17 -19.33 -2.29 -29.89
C THR A 17 -19.38 -3.65 -30.60
N PRO A 18 -20.51 -4.39 -30.51
CA PRO A 18 -20.71 -5.63 -31.26
C PRO A 18 -20.55 -5.48 -32.78
N ASN A 19 -20.21 -6.58 -33.45
CA ASN A 19 -20.07 -6.67 -34.92
C ASN A 19 -19.03 -5.70 -35.51
N THR A 20 -17.96 -5.44 -34.76
CA THR A 20 -16.78 -4.68 -35.22
C THR A 20 -15.56 -5.59 -35.30
N THR A 21 -14.42 -5.06 -35.75
CA THR A 21 -13.17 -5.83 -35.97
C THR A 21 -12.67 -6.57 -34.73
N ILE A 22 -12.90 -6.03 -33.53
CA ILE A 22 -12.47 -6.64 -32.27
C ILE A 22 -13.57 -7.55 -31.74
N GLU A 23 -13.18 -8.67 -31.12
CA GLU A 23 -14.08 -9.51 -30.32
C GLU A 23 -14.58 -8.76 -29.07
N SER A 24 -15.58 -7.90 -29.27
CA SER A 24 -16.10 -6.97 -28.26
C SER A 24 -16.50 -7.63 -26.95
N ALA A 25 -17.05 -8.86 -26.99
CA ALA A 25 -17.40 -9.59 -25.77
C ALA A 25 -16.17 -9.88 -24.89
N LYS A 26 -15.09 -10.45 -25.46
CA LYS A 26 -13.85 -10.76 -24.72
C LYS A 26 -13.17 -9.48 -24.23
N TYR A 27 -13.11 -8.47 -25.09
CA TYR A 27 -12.52 -7.19 -24.75
C TYR A 27 -13.29 -6.49 -23.62
N ASN A 28 -14.63 -6.47 -23.68
CA ASN A 28 -15.46 -5.85 -22.66
C ASN A 28 -15.38 -6.57 -21.31
N ALA A 29 -15.19 -7.89 -21.31
CA ALA A 29 -14.93 -8.67 -20.10
C ALA A 29 -13.58 -8.30 -19.47
N LEU A 30 -12.51 -8.18 -20.28
CA LEU A 30 -11.21 -7.71 -19.80
C LEU A 30 -11.32 -6.31 -19.14
N VAL A 31 -12.06 -5.40 -19.77
CA VAL A 31 -12.28 -4.06 -19.19
C VAL A 31 -13.01 -4.14 -17.86
N ASP A 32 -14.02 -5.01 -17.73
CA ASP A 32 -14.74 -5.20 -16.46
C ASP A 32 -13.85 -5.80 -15.38
N ASP A 33 -13.01 -6.77 -15.72
CA ASP A 33 -12.05 -7.38 -14.79
C ASP A 33 -11.06 -6.34 -14.26
N LEU A 34 -10.54 -5.47 -15.14
CA LEU A 34 -9.64 -4.38 -14.74
C LEU A 34 -10.34 -3.34 -13.85
N VAL A 35 -11.61 -3.03 -14.13
CA VAL A 35 -12.41 -2.14 -13.26
C VAL A 35 -12.61 -2.78 -11.90
N ALA A 36 -12.90 -4.07 -11.85
CA ALA A 36 -13.08 -4.81 -10.60
C ALA A 36 -11.78 -4.87 -9.79
N ASP A 37 -10.67 -5.25 -10.42
CA ASP A 37 -9.34 -5.31 -9.78
C ASP A 37 -8.90 -3.94 -9.25
N ALA A 38 -9.07 -2.88 -10.04
CA ALA A 38 -8.70 -1.52 -9.66
C ALA A 38 -9.51 -0.94 -8.48
N ASN A 39 -10.63 -1.57 -8.14
CA ASN A 39 -11.53 -1.20 -7.04
C ASN A 39 -11.55 -2.23 -5.90
N ALA A 40 -10.98 -3.42 -6.09
CA ALA A 40 -10.85 -4.41 -5.04
C ALA A 40 -9.90 -3.91 -3.95
N ALA A 41 -10.17 -4.30 -2.70
CA ALA A 41 -9.25 -4.03 -1.60
C ALA A 41 -7.91 -4.73 -1.89
N ARG A 42 -6.85 -3.94 -2.07
CA ARG A 42 -5.54 -4.46 -2.45
C ARG A 42 -4.87 -5.14 -1.25
N PRO A 43 -4.42 -6.40 -1.38
CA PRO A 43 -3.68 -7.06 -0.31
C PRO A 43 -2.37 -6.33 -0.06
N VAL A 44 -1.88 -6.42 1.17
CA VAL A 44 -0.67 -5.74 1.65
C VAL A 44 0.55 -6.01 0.75
N THR A 45 0.66 -7.24 0.22
CA THR A 45 1.72 -7.66 -0.72
C THR A 45 1.77 -6.84 -2.00
N SER A 46 0.63 -6.31 -2.46
CA SER A 46 0.51 -5.54 -3.69
C SER A 46 0.72 -4.03 -3.50
N GLY A 47 0.93 -3.58 -2.26
CA GLY A 47 1.07 -2.18 -1.87
C GLY A 47 2.49 -1.63 -2.00
N GLY A 48 3.46 -2.43 -2.44
CA GLY A 48 4.86 -2.00 -2.58
C GLY A 48 5.66 -1.99 -1.28
N SER A 49 5.06 -2.41 -0.16
CA SER A 49 5.77 -2.56 1.12
C SER A 49 6.71 -3.77 1.14
N GLY A 50 6.51 -4.76 0.26
CA GLY A 50 7.24 -6.03 0.30
C GLY A 50 6.84 -6.98 1.44
N SER A 51 5.84 -6.63 2.25
CA SER A 51 5.34 -7.47 3.35
C SER A 51 4.01 -8.14 3.02
N SER A 52 3.74 -9.31 3.59
CA SER A 52 2.43 -9.99 3.54
C SER A 52 1.54 -9.72 4.76
N THR A 53 2.05 -9.02 5.77
CA THR A 53 1.33 -8.69 7.00
C THR A 53 1.19 -7.18 7.16
N ALA A 54 0.08 -6.73 7.76
CA ALA A 54 -0.17 -5.30 7.99
C ALA A 54 0.94 -4.66 8.86
N VAL A 55 1.41 -5.37 9.88
CA VAL A 55 2.52 -4.91 10.74
C VAL A 55 3.81 -4.75 9.94
N GLY A 56 4.25 -5.78 9.22
CA GLY A 56 5.49 -5.68 8.43
C GLY A 56 5.42 -4.62 7.33
N ALA A 57 4.22 -4.30 6.82
CA ALA A 57 4.07 -3.21 5.87
C ALA A 57 4.16 -1.83 6.53
N ALA A 58 3.62 -1.67 7.74
CA ALA A 58 3.83 -0.46 8.52
C ALA A 58 5.32 -0.28 8.82
N ASP A 59 6.01 -1.34 9.25
CA ASP A 59 7.45 -1.29 9.52
C ASP A 59 8.25 -0.87 8.28
N ASN A 60 7.92 -1.42 7.10
CA ASN A 60 8.65 -1.11 5.87
C ASN A 60 8.39 0.29 5.30
N PHE A 61 7.26 0.92 5.62
CA PHE A 61 6.95 2.30 5.16
C PHE A 61 7.38 3.38 6.13
N ASN A 62 7.60 3.04 7.40
CA ASN A 62 8.05 4.02 8.38
C ASN A 62 9.57 3.96 8.53
N ALA A 63 10.20 5.13 8.56
CA ALA A 63 11.60 5.19 8.90
C ALA A 63 11.80 4.71 10.35
N ALA A 64 12.72 3.77 10.56
CA ALA A 64 13.25 3.52 11.89
C ALA A 64 13.88 4.82 12.41
N GLY A 65 13.66 5.13 13.69
CA GLY A 65 14.36 6.25 14.33
C GLY A 65 15.86 5.97 14.34
N ALA A 66 16.67 7.03 14.49
CA ALA A 66 18.10 6.84 14.72
C ALA A 66 18.32 5.97 15.97
N ASP A 67 19.37 5.13 15.96
CA ASP A 67 19.71 4.29 17.10
C ASP A 67 19.90 5.17 18.35
N MET A 68 19.16 4.85 19.41
CA MET A 68 19.33 5.51 20.70
C MET A 68 20.50 4.84 21.42
N ALA A 69 21.55 5.61 21.72
CA ALA A 69 22.69 5.11 22.47
C ALA A 69 22.25 4.58 23.85
N SER A 70 22.83 3.46 24.27
CA SER A 70 22.62 2.90 25.62
C SER A 70 22.95 3.93 26.69
N ALA A 71 21.98 4.22 27.55
CA ALA A 71 22.10 5.12 28.70
C ALA A 71 21.28 4.58 29.88
N ALA A 72 21.63 4.98 31.10
CA ALA A 72 20.85 4.63 32.30
C ALA A 72 19.39 5.14 32.24
N THR A 73 19.14 6.18 31.43
CA THR A 73 17.81 6.69 31.11
C THR A 73 17.77 7.05 29.62
N VAL A 74 16.85 6.44 28.87
CA VAL A 74 16.63 6.77 27.45
C VAL A 74 15.53 7.83 27.37
N ASN A 75 15.83 8.99 26.80
CA ASN A 75 14.84 10.04 26.55
C ASN A 75 14.11 9.79 25.23
N LEU A 76 12.90 9.22 25.31
CA LEU A 76 12.04 8.94 24.16
C LEU A 76 11.63 10.20 23.38
N ALA A 77 11.67 11.39 23.99
CA ALA A 77 11.32 12.65 23.33
C ALA A 77 12.28 13.03 22.18
N ASN A 78 13.46 12.42 22.12
CA ASN A 78 14.45 12.66 21.06
C ASN A 78 14.33 11.69 19.88
N THR A 79 13.39 10.75 19.95
CA THR A 79 13.15 9.78 18.88
C THR A 79 12.48 10.47 17.69
N THR A 80 13.00 10.24 16.49
CA THR A 80 12.48 10.81 15.24
C THR A 80 11.65 9.83 14.40
N GLY A 81 11.67 8.53 14.72
CA GLY A 81 10.91 7.50 14.01
C GLY A 81 9.78 6.89 14.86
N THR A 82 8.90 6.11 14.21
CA THR A 82 7.81 5.39 14.89
C THR A 82 8.27 4.09 15.56
N LEU A 83 9.47 3.63 15.24
CA LEU A 83 10.18 2.53 15.91
C LEU A 83 11.44 3.05 16.59
N VAL A 84 11.67 2.62 17.84
CA VAL A 84 12.89 2.89 18.62
C VAL A 84 13.76 1.63 18.62
N ASN A 85 15.00 1.75 18.14
CA ASN A 85 15.98 0.68 18.22
C ASN A 85 16.97 0.97 19.37
N ILE A 86 17.07 0.04 20.33
CA ILE A 86 17.96 0.17 21.50
C ILE A 86 19.02 -0.92 21.42
N THR A 87 20.29 -0.52 21.33
CA THR A 87 21.42 -1.45 21.34
C THR A 87 22.05 -1.48 22.73
N GLY A 88 21.88 -2.58 23.48
CA GLY A 88 22.45 -2.77 24.82
C GLY A 88 21.44 -3.17 25.90
N THR A 89 21.84 -3.05 27.17
CA THR A 89 20.96 -3.29 28.33
C THR A 89 20.41 -1.97 28.84
N VAL A 90 19.09 -1.82 28.87
CA VAL A 90 18.39 -0.65 29.43
C VAL A 90 17.35 -1.12 30.44
N THR A 91 17.17 -0.37 31.53
CA THR A 91 16.03 -0.57 32.44
C THR A 91 14.90 0.35 31.98
N ILE A 92 13.74 -0.23 31.63
CA ILE A 92 12.52 0.51 31.33
C ILE A 92 11.69 0.54 32.62
N THR A 93 11.43 1.73 33.15
CA THR A 93 10.55 1.97 34.31
C THR A 93 9.26 2.63 33.87
#